data_AF-A0ABD5DC52-F1
#
_entry.id   AF-A0ABD5DC52-F1
#
_cell.length_a   1.000
_cell.length_b   1.000
_cell.length_c   1.000
_cell.angle_alpha   90.00
_cell.angle_beta   90.00
_cell.angle_gamma   90.00
#
_symmetry.space_group_name_H-M   'P 1'
#
loop_
_entity.id
_entity.type
_entity.pdbx_description
1 polymer ?
#
loop_
_entity_poly.entity_id
_entity_poly.type
_entity_poly.pdbx_seq_one_letter_code
_entity_poly.pdbx_strand_id
1 'polypeptide(L)'
;MTDTNATEHTEQFDIDEHEDELEALKRQADLLGVQYAKNIGVDALRKRVAAALEATPTEEKAAEPKASDAQIRTQLRDEAAKKIRVRIACHDPMKKEYHGEIFTVMNSVVGVFKEFVQFDEPWHVSNIILKHIEESTYQQFYTVKDSRGNKSRKGKLVKAYSIEYLPPLTKEELEALAMDQRARKAVG
;
A
#
# COMPACT_ATOMS: atom_id res chain seq x y z
N MET A 1 32.03 89.18 -17.64
CA MET A 1 30.74 89.75 -18.08
C MET A 1 30.20 88.83 -19.17
N THR A 2 28.92 88.49 -19.03
CA THR A 2 27.99 87.90 -20.00
C THR A 2 28.15 86.43 -20.40
N ASP A 3 27.26 85.65 -19.77
CA ASP A 3 26.64 84.41 -20.23
C ASP A 3 26.06 84.50 -21.67
N THR A 4 26.06 83.40 -22.41
CA THR A 4 25.11 83.00 -23.48
C THR A 4 25.42 81.51 -23.78
N ASN A 5 24.69 80.50 -23.30
CA ASN A 5 23.31 80.06 -23.52
C ASN A 5 23.15 79.05 -24.69
N ALA A 6 22.45 77.95 -24.39
CA ALA A 6 21.74 76.99 -25.27
C ALA A 6 22.63 75.94 -25.99
N THR A 7 22.32 74.63 -26.08
CA THR A 7 21.03 73.93 -26.10
C THR A 7 21.21 72.45 -25.74
N GLU A 8 20.18 71.90 -25.08
CA GLU A 8 19.93 70.51 -24.72
C GLU A 8 19.95 69.53 -25.91
N HIS A 9 20.42 68.30 -25.66
CA HIS A 9 19.76 67.13 -26.25
C HIS A 9 19.83 65.96 -25.26
N THR A 10 18.80 65.90 -24.42
CA THR A 10 18.30 64.65 -23.84
C THR A 10 17.69 63.84 -24.99
N GLU A 11 18.07 62.58 -25.12
CA GLU A 11 17.16 61.42 -25.19
C GLU A 11 17.88 60.16 -25.70
N GLN A 12 17.42 59.02 -25.19
CA GLN A 12 17.57 57.66 -25.69
C GLN A 12 18.71 56.79 -25.13
N PHE A 13 18.53 56.24 -23.92
CA PHE A 13 19.31 55.10 -23.39
C PHE A 13 18.50 54.06 -22.59
N ASP A 14 17.20 53.90 -22.83
CA ASP A 14 16.34 53.04 -21.98
C ASP A 14 15.85 51.72 -22.64
N ILE A 15 16.40 51.30 -23.79
CA ILE A 15 15.90 50.11 -24.52
C ILE A 15 16.83 48.89 -24.40
N ASP A 16 18.14 49.07 -24.19
CA ASP A 16 19.14 47.97 -24.20
C ASP A 16 19.15 47.15 -22.89
N GLU A 17 18.89 47.78 -21.74
CA GLU A 17 19.07 47.16 -20.42
C GLU A 17 18.01 46.08 -20.11
N HIS A 18 16.81 46.20 -20.71
CA HIS A 18 15.70 45.28 -20.47
C HIS A 18 15.81 43.94 -21.20
N GLU A 19 16.55 43.86 -22.31
CA GLU A 19 16.76 42.59 -23.04
C GLU A 19 17.83 41.73 -22.36
N ASP A 20 18.91 42.35 -21.86
CA ASP A 20 19.99 41.68 -21.14
C ASP A 20 19.52 41.08 -19.81
N GLU A 21 18.69 41.81 -19.03
CA GLU A 21 18.09 41.29 -17.80
C GLU A 21 17.19 40.08 -18.06
N LEU A 22 16.45 40.10 -19.17
CA LEU A 22 15.53 39.04 -19.53
C LEU A 22 16.28 37.76 -19.92
N GLU A 23 17.39 37.88 -20.64
CA GLU A 23 18.26 36.74 -20.97
C GLU A 23 18.92 36.14 -19.72
N ALA A 24 19.40 36.99 -18.81
CA ALA A 24 19.97 36.54 -17.53
C ALA A 24 18.93 35.75 -16.69
N LEU A 25 17.69 36.25 -16.61
CA LEU A 25 16.61 35.58 -15.89
C LEU A 25 16.15 34.28 -16.55
N LYS A 26 16.21 34.18 -17.89
CA LYS A 26 15.93 32.93 -18.61
C LYS A 26 16.97 31.86 -18.29
N ARG A 27 18.26 32.21 -18.33
CA ARG A 27 19.36 31.29 -17.95
C ARG A 27 19.20 30.83 -16.50
N GLN A 28 18.81 31.73 -15.60
CA GLN A 28 18.57 31.38 -14.19
C GLN A 28 17.33 30.47 -14.03
N ALA A 29 16.26 30.71 -14.79
CA ALA A 29 15.08 29.84 -14.83
C ALA A 29 15.42 28.45 -15.40
N ASP A 30 16.24 28.37 -16.45
CA ASP A 30 16.67 27.11 -17.06
C ASP A 30 17.54 26.29 -16.10
N LEU A 31 18.42 26.94 -15.33
CA LEU A 31 19.22 26.30 -14.27
C LEU A 31 18.35 25.75 -13.12
N LEU A 32 17.26 26.45 -12.78
CA LEU A 32 16.30 26.05 -11.75
C LEU A 32 15.19 25.13 -12.27
N GLY A 33 15.17 24.80 -13.57
CA GLY A 33 14.16 23.96 -14.20
C GLY A 33 12.76 24.57 -14.28
N VAL A 34 12.65 25.90 -14.21
CA VAL A 34 11.37 26.63 -14.19
C VAL A 34 10.87 26.86 -15.62
N GLN A 35 9.71 26.29 -15.95
CA GLN A 35 9.06 26.48 -17.26
C GLN A 35 8.51 27.91 -17.41
N TYR A 36 8.80 28.56 -18.54
CA TYR A 36 8.28 29.89 -18.87
C TYR A 36 7.74 29.98 -20.31
N ALA A 37 6.87 30.96 -20.56
CA ALA A 37 6.29 31.18 -21.88
C ALA A 37 7.27 31.95 -22.78
N LYS A 38 7.26 31.68 -24.09
CA LYS A 38 8.19 32.26 -25.08
C LYS A 38 8.25 33.80 -25.04
N ASN A 39 7.14 34.47 -24.72
CA ASN A 39 7.01 35.93 -24.66
C ASN A 39 6.68 36.43 -23.23
N ILE A 40 7.28 35.83 -22.20
CA ILE A 40 7.11 36.26 -20.82
C ILE A 40 7.80 37.61 -20.55
N GLY A 41 7.15 38.52 -19.81
CA GLY A 41 7.76 39.78 -19.39
C GLY A 41 8.71 39.61 -18.20
N VAL A 42 9.66 40.56 -18.05
CA VAL A 42 10.74 40.55 -17.04
C VAL A 42 10.19 40.34 -15.63
N ASP A 43 9.16 41.08 -15.23
CA ASP A 43 8.59 41.00 -13.87
C ASP A 43 7.95 39.65 -13.57
N ALA A 44 7.29 39.04 -14.56
CA ALA A 44 6.67 37.74 -14.41
C ALA A 44 7.71 36.62 -14.32
N LEU A 45 8.81 36.71 -15.06
CA LEU A 45 9.91 35.75 -15.00
C LEU A 45 10.70 35.89 -13.69
N ARG A 46 11.00 37.12 -13.26
CA ARG A 46 11.64 37.43 -11.97
C ARG A 46 10.85 36.85 -10.80
N LYS A 47 9.52 37.01 -10.80
CA LYS A 47 8.66 36.44 -9.75
C LYS A 47 8.68 34.91 -9.72
N ARG A 48 8.76 34.25 -10.87
CA ARG A 48 8.82 32.78 -10.95
C ARG A 48 10.18 32.22 -10.52
N VAL A 49 11.27 32.88 -10.91
CA VAL A 49 12.63 32.51 -10.50
C VAL A 49 12.80 32.71 -8.99
N ALA A 50 12.37 33.84 -8.44
CA ALA A 50 12.37 34.07 -7.00
C ALA A 50 11.50 33.04 -6.25
N ALA A 51 10.31 32.72 -6.78
CA ALA A 51 9.47 31.69 -6.18
C ALA A 51 10.15 30.30 -6.21
N ALA A 52 10.91 29.96 -7.25
CA ALA A 52 11.63 28.68 -7.32
C ALA A 52 12.89 28.64 -6.44
N LEU A 53 13.54 29.79 -6.20
CA LEU A 53 14.65 29.94 -5.26
C LEU A 53 14.18 29.86 -3.81
N GLU A 54 13.04 30.46 -3.49
CA GLU A 54 12.44 30.36 -2.16
C GLU A 54 11.76 29.00 -1.94
N ALA A 55 11.22 28.42 -3.00
CA ALA A 55 10.58 27.11 -2.98
C ALA A 55 11.53 25.97 -3.36
N THR A 56 12.86 26.11 -3.23
CA THR A 56 13.75 24.92 -3.23
C THR A 56 13.18 23.95 -2.22
N PRO A 57 12.51 22.86 -2.65
CA PRO A 57 12.14 21.84 -1.73
C PRO A 57 13.48 21.18 -1.41
N THR A 58 13.77 21.04 -0.13
CA THR A 58 14.51 19.89 0.36
C THR A 58 13.71 18.63 0.02
N GLU A 59 13.54 18.35 -1.26
CA GLU A 59 13.18 17.07 -1.83
C GLU A 59 14.46 16.52 -2.46
N GLU A 60 15.45 16.29 -1.60
CA GLU A 60 15.95 14.92 -1.55
C GLU A 60 14.71 14.05 -1.43
N LYS A 61 14.24 13.58 -2.59
CA LYS A 61 13.46 12.38 -2.70
C LYS A 61 14.36 11.29 -2.15
N ALA A 62 14.41 11.20 -0.83
CA ALA A 62 15.02 10.12 -0.10
C ALA A 62 14.42 8.88 -0.72
N ALA A 63 15.22 8.21 -1.55
CA ALA A 63 14.92 6.86 -1.94
C ALA A 63 14.78 6.14 -0.61
N GLU A 64 13.55 5.78 -0.25
CA GLU A 64 13.29 4.93 0.90
C GLU A 64 14.33 3.81 0.85
N PRO A 65 15.10 3.58 1.92
CA PRO A 65 16.09 2.52 1.90
C PRO A 65 15.33 1.24 1.56
N LYS A 66 15.56 0.69 0.36
CA LYS A 66 14.92 -0.56 -0.06
C LYS A 66 15.22 -1.55 1.05
N ALA A 67 14.17 -1.97 1.75
CA ALA A 67 14.29 -2.92 2.84
C ALA A 67 15.12 -4.10 2.33
N SER A 68 16.12 -4.51 3.10
CA SER A 68 16.97 -5.63 2.71
C SER A 68 16.10 -6.88 2.52
N ASP A 69 16.53 -7.81 1.67
CA ASP A 69 15.78 -9.06 1.44
C ASP A 69 15.42 -9.79 2.75
N ALA A 70 16.28 -9.68 3.76
CA ALA A 70 16.01 -10.19 5.10
C ALA A 70 14.86 -9.46 5.80
N GLN A 71 14.81 -8.13 5.72
CA GLN A 71 13.72 -7.32 6.29
C GLN A 71 12.39 -7.62 5.59
N ILE A 72 12.39 -7.76 4.27
CA ILE A 72 11.18 -8.12 3.49
C ILE A 72 10.66 -9.51 3.92
N ARG A 73 11.55 -10.50 4.05
CA ARG A 73 11.16 -11.85 4.50
C ARG A 73 10.54 -11.84 5.89
N THR A 74 11.12 -11.07 6.81
CA THR A 74 10.57 -10.92 8.17
C THR A 74 9.18 -10.26 8.12
N GLN A 75 9.02 -9.18 7.36
CA GLN A 75 7.73 -8.50 7.20
C GLN A 75 6.65 -9.44 6.63
N LEU A 76 6.98 -10.21 5.59
CA LEU A 76 6.06 -11.19 5.01
C LEU A 76 5.70 -12.30 6.00
N ARG A 77 6.67 -12.73 6.81
CA ARG A 77 6.44 -13.73 7.86
C ARG A 77 5.52 -13.19 8.96
N ASP A 78 5.71 -11.94 9.35
CA ASP A 78 4.88 -11.27 10.35
C ASP A 78 3.45 -11.06 9.83
N GLU A 79 3.29 -10.66 8.57
CA GLU A 79 1.98 -10.56 7.92
C GLU A 79 1.28 -11.93 7.82
N ALA A 80 2.02 -12.98 7.49
CA ALA A 80 1.52 -14.35 7.44
C ALA A 80 1.11 -14.87 8.82
N ALA A 81 1.89 -14.56 9.85
CA ALA A 81 1.67 -14.96 11.24
C ALA A 81 0.59 -14.15 11.97
N LYS A 82 0.15 -13.03 11.39
CA LYS A 82 -0.89 -12.18 11.97
C LYS A 82 -2.13 -12.99 12.32
N LYS A 83 -2.52 -12.97 13.59
CA LYS A 83 -3.70 -13.68 14.11
C LYS A 83 -4.95 -12.86 13.86
N ILE A 84 -5.94 -13.50 13.23
CA ILE A 84 -7.24 -12.90 12.95
C ILE A 84 -8.30 -13.77 13.62
N ARG A 85 -9.24 -13.12 14.31
CA ARG A 85 -10.36 -13.77 14.97
C ARG A 85 -11.45 -14.04 13.95
N VAL A 86 -11.79 -15.31 13.76
CA VAL A 86 -12.81 -15.74 12.79
C VAL A 86 -13.67 -16.86 13.37
N ARG A 87 -14.83 -17.09 12.77
CA ARG A 87 -15.57 -18.35 12.88
C ARG A 87 -15.58 -19.01 11.51
N ILE A 88 -15.27 -20.30 11.45
CA ILE A 88 -15.17 -21.06 10.19
C ILE A 88 -16.19 -22.19 10.22
N ALA A 89 -17.03 -22.28 9.19
CA ALA A 89 -17.94 -23.40 9.00
C ALA A 89 -17.49 -24.28 7.82
N CYS A 90 -17.57 -25.60 7.96
CA CYS A 90 -17.20 -26.57 6.93
C CYS A 90 -18.42 -27.04 6.14
N HIS A 91 -18.35 -26.94 4.81
CA HIS A 91 -19.41 -27.33 3.87
C HIS A 91 -19.09 -28.62 3.12
N ASP A 92 -17.93 -29.22 3.35
CA ASP A 92 -17.55 -30.49 2.74
C ASP A 92 -18.33 -31.64 3.40
N PRO A 93 -19.22 -32.35 2.66
CA PRO A 93 -19.98 -33.46 3.22
C PRO A 93 -19.10 -34.58 3.78
N MET A 94 -17.87 -34.73 3.28
CA MET A 94 -16.94 -35.77 3.76
C MET A 94 -16.36 -35.47 5.15
N LYS A 95 -16.38 -34.20 5.55
CA LYS A 95 -15.82 -33.71 6.83
C LYS A 95 -16.89 -33.17 7.77
N LYS A 96 -18.16 -33.52 7.53
CA LYS A 96 -19.31 -32.98 8.29
C LYS A 96 -19.23 -33.26 9.79
N GLU A 97 -18.65 -34.38 10.19
CA GLU A 97 -18.52 -34.77 11.61
C GLU A 97 -17.25 -34.21 12.26
N TYR A 98 -16.41 -33.48 11.52
CA TYR A 98 -15.15 -33.00 12.06
C TYR A 98 -15.41 -31.73 12.86
N HIS A 99 -14.90 -31.69 14.09
CA HIS A 99 -14.95 -30.50 14.94
C HIS A 99 -13.89 -29.47 14.54
N GLY A 100 -12.84 -29.89 13.84
CA GLY A 100 -11.79 -29.03 13.36
C GLY A 100 -10.79 -29.80 12.50
N GLU A 101 -9.87 -29.08 11.89
CA GLU A 101 -8.85 -29.66 11.01
C GLU A 101 -7.50 -29.01 11.26
N ILE A 102 -6.43 -29.81 11.13
CA ILE A 102 -5.06 -29.29 11.15
C ILE A 102 -4.71 -28.84 9.74
N PHE A 103 -4.56 -27.54 9.55
CA PHE A 103 -4.08 -26.97 8.30
C PHE A 103 -2.57 -26.83 8.35
N THR A 104 -1.90 -27.26 7.28
CA THR A 104 -0.47 -27.06 7.09
C THR A 104 -0.23 -26.32 5.79
N VAL A 105 0.27 -25.09 5.87
CA VAL A 105 0.65 -24.29 4.71
C VAL A 105 2.16 -24.04 4.80
N MET A 106 2.87 -24.32 3.71
CA MET A 106 4.31 -24.17 3.64
C MET A 106 4.69 -23.42 2.37
N ASN A 107 5.61 -22.46 2.50
CA ASN A 107 6.34 -21.92 1.36
C ASN A 107 7.80 -21.61 1.75
N SER A 108 8.65 -21.36 0.76
CA SER A 108 10.08 -21.10 0.97
C SER A 108 10.38 -19.75 1.64
N VAL A 109 9.43 -18.80 1.61
CA VAL A 109 9.65 -17.42 2.04
C VAL A 109 9.30 -17.23 3.53
N VAL A 110 8.11 -17.65 3.94
CA VAL A 110 7.62 -17.52 5.33
C VAL A 110 7.80 -18.79 6.16
N GLY A 111 8.12 -19.91 5.51
CA GLY A 111 8.32 -21.21 6.15
C GLY A 111 7.03 -22.01 6.30
N VAL A 112 6.93 -22.77 7.38
CA VAL A 112 5.83 -23.71 7.66
C VAL A 112 4.91 -23.14 8.73
N PHE A 113 3.62 -23.10 8.44
CA PHE A 113 2.56 -22.80 9.39
C PHE A 113 1.67 -24.03 9.52
N LYS A 114 1.58 -24.57 10.73
CA LYS A 114 0.74 -25.73 11.05
C LYS A 114 -0.10 -25.40 12.27
N GLU A 115 -1.41 -25.29 12.09
CA GLU A 115 -2.33 -24.91 13.16
C GLU A 115 -3.58 -25.79 13.11
N PHE A 116 -4.05 -26.20 14.30
CA PHE A 116 -5.37 -26.77 14.45
C PHE A 116 -6.41 -25.64 14.44
N VAL A 117 -7.41 -25.76 13.58
CA VAL A 117 -8.48 -24.80 13.40
C VAL A 117 -9.81 -25.48 13.74
N GLN A 118 -10.43 -24.98 14.80
CA GLN A 118 -11.75 -25.42 15.25
C GLN A 118 -12.85 -24.83 14.34
N PHE A 119 -13.87 -25.63 14.03
CA PHE A 119 -15.05 -25.20 13.28
C PHE A 119 -16.18 -24.74 14.20
N ASP A 120 -17.06 -23.89 13.67
CA ASP A 120 -18.28 -23.33 14.27
C ASP A 120 -18.11 -22.49 15.56
N GLU A 121 -16.89 -22.39 16.10
CA GLU A 121 -16.54 -21.57 17.25
C GLU A 121 -15.62 -20.39 16.88
N PRO A 122 -15.66 -19.28 17.64
CA PRO A 122 -14.68 -18.20 17.50
C PRO A 122 -13.25 -18.70 17.76
N TRP A 123 -12.38 -18.61 16.75
CA TRP A 123 -11.00 -19.06 16.82
C TRP A 123 -10.04 -18.00 16.28
N HIS A 124 -8.76 -18.10 16.66
CA HIS A 124 -7.71 -17.24 16.12
C HIS A 124 -6.82 -18.05 15.18
N VAL A 125 -6.78 -17.64 13.92
CA VAL A 125 -6.05 -18.34 12.86
C VAL A 125 -5.02 -17.39 12.25
N SER A 126 -3.86 -17.93 11.86
CA SER A 126 -2.87 -17.16 11.11
C SER A 126 -3.37 -16.78 9.73
N ASN A 127 -3.08 -15.55 9.30
CA ASN A 127 -3.53 -14.98 8.02
C ASN A 127 -3.21 -15.88 6.82
N ILE A 128 -2.02 -16.50 6.78
CA ILE A 128 -1.67 -17.42 5.69
C ILE A 128 -2.57 -18.66 5.62
N ILE A 129 -2.96 -19.20 6.78
CA ILE A 129 -3.88 -20.34 6.85
C ILE A 129 -5.30 -19.89 6.46
N LEU A 130 -5.71 -18.69 6.85
CA LEU A 130 -7.00 -18.13 6.42
C LEU A 130 -7.10 -17.98 4.91
N LYS A 131 -6.07 -17.43 4.26
CA LYS A 131 -6.00 -17.35 2.80
C LYS A 131 -6.15 -18.73 2.16
N HIS A 132 -5.48 -19.74 2.72
CA HIS A 132 -5.61 -21.12 2.24
C HIS A 132 -7.02 -21.72 2.43
N ILE A 133 -7.65 -21.48 3.58
CA ILE A 133 -9.03 -21.93 3.88
C ILE A 133 -10.04 -21.24 2.94
N GLU A 134 -9.86 -19.96 2.69
CA GLU A 134 -10.69 -19.18 1.77
C GLU A 134 -10.59 -19.70 0.34
N GLU A 135 -9.39 -20.09 -0.10
CA GLU A 135 -9.17 -20.66 -1.43
C GLU A 135 -9.66 -22.10 -1.58
N SER A 136 -9.75 -22.85 -0.48
CA SER A 136 -10.09 -24.27 -0.47
C SER A 136 -11.47 -24.57 -1.06
N THR A 137 -11.52 -25.51 -2.00
CA THR A 137 -12.74 -25.97 -2.68
C THR A 137 -12.87 -27.49 -2.64
N TYR A 138 -14.10 -28.00 -2.67
CA TYR A 138 -14.41 -29.40 -2.86
C TYR A 138 -15.26 -29.62 -4.11
N GLN A 139 -15.22 -30.84 -4.65
CA GLN A 139 -16.02 -31.22 -5.80
C GLN A 139 -17.42 -31.66 -5.36
N GLN A 140 -18.40 -30.80 -5.59
CA GLN A 140 -19.81 -31.13 -5.38
C GLN A 140 -20.38 -31.78 -6.64
N PHE A 141 -20.88 -33.01 -6.51
CA PHE A 141 -21.57 -33.68 -7.60
C PHE A 141 -23.07 -33.36 -7.60
N TYR A 142 -23.63 -33.11 -8.78
CA TYR A 142 -25.05 -32.90 -9.00
C TYR A 142 -25.53 -33.68 -10.22
N THR A 143 -26.80 -34.07 -10.22
CA THR A 143 -27.42 -34.84 -11.31
C THR A 143 -28.10 -33.89 -12.28
N VAL A 144 -27.69 -33.91 -13.54
CA VAL A 144 -28.33 -33.18 -14.63
C VAL A 144 -29.14 -34.15 -15.47
N LYS A 145 -30.40 -33.80 -15.73
CA LYS A 145 -31.24 -34.51 -16.71
C LYS A 145 -31.04 -33.87 -18.07
N ASP A 146 -30.70 -34.67 -19.08
CA ASP A 146 -30.66 -34.23 -20.47
C ASP A 146 -32.09 -34.11 -21.02
N SER A 147 -32.24 -33.42 -22.15
CA SER A 147 -33.46 -33.30 -22.96
C SER A 147 -34.15 -34.64 -23.24
N ARG A 148 -33.37 -35.74 -23.30
CA ARG A 148 -33.85 -37.12 -23.52
C ARG A 148 -34.20 -37.88 -22.22
N GLY A 149 -34.17 -37.22 -21.06
CA GLY A 149 -34.49 -37.82 -19.76
C GLY A 149 -33.35 -38.62 -19.09
N ASN A 150 -32.22 -38.79 -19.78
CA ASN A 150 -31.04 -39.46 -19.24
C ASN A 150 -30.43 -38.64 -18.09
N LYS A 151 -30.09 -39.32 -16.99
CA LYS A 151 -29.41 -38.71 -15.84
C LYS A 151 -27.90 -38.81 -16.04
N SER A 152 -27.21 -37.67 -16.00
CA SER A 152 -25.75 -37.59 -16.00
C SER A 152 -25.27 -36.94 -14.71
N ARG A 153 -24.23 -37.50 -14.09
CA ARG A 153 -23.61 -36.92 -12.89
C ARG A 153 -22.51 -35.95 -13.34
N LYS A 154 -22.63 -34.68 -12.96
CA LYS A 154 -21.60 -33.65 -13.22
C LYS A 154 -21.01 -33.19 -11.90
N GLY A 155 -19.74 -32.79 -11.92
CA GLY A 155 -19.08 -32.15 -10.79
C GLY A 155 -19.00 -30.64 -10.99
N LYS A 156 -19.08 -29.88 -9.90
CA LYS A 156 -18.68 -28.47 -9.84
C LYS A 156 -17.77 -28.26 -8.63
N LEU A 157 -16.83 -27.34 -8.74
CA LEU A 157 -16.00 -26.93 -7.60
C LEU A 157 -16.76 -25.87 -6.81
N VAL A 158 -16.88 -26.07 -5.50
CA VAL A 158 -17.56 -25.16 -4.56
C VAL A 158 -16.61 -24.92 -3.39
N LYS A 159 -16.67 -23.74 -2.77
CA LYS A 159 -15.89 -23.42 -1.57
C LYS A 159 -16.18 -24.43 -0.45
N ALA A 160 -15.11 -24.94 0.15
CA ALA A 160 -15.20 -25.94 1.22
C ALA A 160 -15.53 -25.31 2.57
N TYR A 161 -15.21 -24.04 2.76
CA TYR A 161 -15.42 -23.34 4.03
C TYR A 161 -16.07 -21.98 3.81
N SER A 162 -16.84 -21.53 4.79
CA SER A 162 -17.27 -20.13 4.90
C SER A 162 -16.64 -19.49 6.13
N ILE A 163 -16.17 -18.25 5.97
CA ILE A 163 -15.43 -17.51 7.00
C ILE A 163 -16.27 -16.31 7.44
N GLU A 164 -16.55 -16.22 8.74
CA GLU A 164 -17.14 -15.05 9.38
C GLU A 164 -16.02 -14.31 10.14
N TYR A 165 -15.73 -13.07 9.74
CA TYR A 165 -14.73 -12.24 10.43
C TYR A 165 -15.34 -11.62 11.68
N LEU A 166 -14.70 -11.87 12.82
CA LEU A 166 -15.13 -11.34 14.11
C LEU A 166 -14.30 -10.10 14.48
N PRO A 167 -14.86 -9.18 15.27
CA PRO A 167 -14.10 -8.04 15.76
C PRO A 167 -12.88 -8.51 16.55
N PRO A 168 -11.72 -7.83 16.40
CA PRO A 168 -10.53 -8.14 17.18
C PRO A 168 -10.81 -7.94 18.67
N LEU A 169 -10.01 -8.59 19.51
CA LEU A 169 -10.08 -8.41 20.95
C LEU A 169 -9.85 -6.94 21.32
N THR A 170 -10.61 -6.47 22.31
CA THR A 170 -10.43 -5.14 22.89
C THR A 170 -9.10 -5.04 23.63
N LYS A 171 -8.63 -3.81 23.91
CA LYS A 171 -7.36 -3.59 24.62
C LYS A 171 -7.36 -4.26 26.01
N GLU A 172 -8.48 -4.17 26.73
CA GLU A 172 -8.65 -4.78 28.04
C GLU A 172 -8.56 -6.31 27.98
N GLU A 173 -9.21 -6.94 26.99
CA GLU A 173 -9.13 -8.39 26.77
C GLU A 173 -7.73 -8.85 26.37
N LEU A 174 -6.99 -8.05 25.58
CA LEU A 174 -5.61 -8.33 25.21
C LEU A 174 -4.67 -8.25 26.42
N GLU A 175 -4.85 -7.27 27.29
CA GLU A 175 -4.09 -7.14 28.53
C GLU A 175 -4.36 -8.30 29.48
N ALA A 176 -5.64 -8.68 29.66
CA ALA A 176 -6.03 -9.84 30.45
C ALA A 176 -5.41 -11.14 29.90
N LEU A 177 -5.44 -11.33 28.58
CA LEU A 177 -4.80 -12.47 27.92
C LEU A 177 -3.28 -12.47 28.12
N ALA A 178 -2.63 -11.30 28.01
CA ALA A 178 -1.19 -11.18 28.24
C ALA A 178 -0.81 -11.49 29.69
N MET A 179 -1.62 -11.06 30.66
CA MET A 179 -1.43 -11.40 32.07
C MET A 179 -1.58 -12.91 32.31
N ASP A 180 -2.61 -13.55 31.78
CA ASP A 180 -2.82 -15.00 31.88
C ASP A 180 -1.69 -15.79 31.23
N GLN A 181 -1.24 -15.40 30.03
CA GLN A 181 -0.09 -16.03 29.36
C GLN A 181 1.21 -15.88 30.15
N ARG A 182 1.44 -14.72 30.77
CA ARG A 182 2.59 -14.51 31.67
C ARG A 182 2.49 -15.41 32.90
N ALA A 183 1.31 -15.50 33.52
CA ALA A 183 1.07 -16.37 34.67
C ALA A 183 1.34 -17.85 34.35
N ARG A 184 0.83 -18.35 33.21
CA ARG A 184 1.07 -19.73 32.76
C ARG A 184 2.55 -20.01 32.46
N LYS A 185 3.27 -19.04 31.87
CA LYS A 185 4.71 -19.17 31.60
C LYS A 185 5.59 -19.02 32.84
N ALA A 186 5.10 -18.38 33.90
CA ALA A 186 5.83 -18.19 35.14
C ALA A 186 5.80 -19.42 36.07
N VAL A 187 4.91 -20.40 35.81
CA VAL A 187 4.78 -21.64 36.59
C VAL A 187 5.58 -22.80 35.96
N GLY A 188 6.54 -22.50 35.08
CA GLY A 188 7.42 -23.48 34.42
C GLY A 188 8.81 -23.53 35.00
#